data_AF-A0A0E1W8Q0-F1
#
_entry.id   AF-A0A0E1W8Q0-F1
#
_cell.length_a   1.000
_cell.length_b   1.000
_cell.length_c   1.000
_cell.angle_alpha   90.00
_cell.angle_beta   90.00
_cell.angle_gamma   90.00
#
_symmetry.space_group_name_H-M   'P 1'
#
loop_
_entity.id
_entity.type
_entity.pdbx_description
1 polymer ?
#
loop_
_entity_poly.entity_id
_entity_poly.type
_entity_poly.pdbx_seq_one_letter_code
_entity_poly.pdbx_strand_id
1 'polypeptide(L)' 'MVLQECNMSEVVEYKSWVCLICGWIYNEAEGLPDEGIAAGTRFADIPHGWRCPLCDVGKEDFVVVEF' A
#
# COMPACT_ATOMS: atom_id res chain seq x y z
N MET A 1 -14.15 -28.24 17.63
CA MET A 1 -14.11 -26.77 17.50
C MET A 1 -12.73 -26.30 17.94
N VAL A 2 -11.75 -26.47 17.07
CA VAL A 2 -10.48 -25.76 17.18
C VAL A 2 -10.27 -25.15 15.81
N LEU A 3 -10.16 -23.83 15.87
CA LEU A 3 -9.87 -22.94 14.77
C LEU A 3 -8.51 -23.29 14.17
N GLN A 4 -8.38 -23.01 12.88
CA GLN A 4 -7.14 -22.66 12.16
C GLN A 4 -6.72 -23.63 11.06
N GLU A 5 -7.28 -23.38 9.88
CA GLU A 5 -6.70 -23.77 8.59
C GLU A 5 -6.61 -22.53 7.70
N CYS A 6 -5.97 -21.46 8.19
CA CYS A 6 -5.51 -20.39 7.30
C CYS A 6 -4.07 -20.69 6.90
N ASN A 7 -4.00 -21.23 5.68
CA ASN A 7 -2.87 -21.64 4.88
C ASN A 7 -1.66 -20.67 4.99
N MET A 8 -0.51 -21.23 5.40
CA MET A 8 0.82 -20.59 5.43
C MET A 8 1.41 -20.43 4.03
N SER A 9 0.82 -19.59 3.18
CA SER A 9 1.43 -19.25 1.88
C SER A 9 2.14 -17.90 1.99
N GLU A 10 3.45 -17.96 2.23
CA GLU A 10 4.47 -16.91 2.10
C GLU A 10 4.21 -15.63 2.93
N VAL A 11 5.09 -15.35 3.91
CA VAL A 11 5.15 -14.03 4.56
C VAL A 11 5.60 -13.00 3.53
N VAL A 12 4.65 -12.49 2.75
CA VAL A 12 4.89 -11.39 1.82
C VAL A 12 5.11 -10.15 2.68
N GLU A 13 6.36 -9.73 2.85
CA GLU A 13 6.69 -8.47 3.53
C GLU A 13 6.17 -7.31 2.68
N TYR A 14 4.96 -6.85 2.99
CA TYR A 14 4.35 -5.66 2.41
C TYR A 14 4.91 -4.41 3.08
N LYS A 15 5.21 -3.39 2.26
CA LYS A 15 5.72 -2.12 2.73
C LYS A 15 4.59 -1.11 2.88
N SER A 16 4.75 -0.22 3.84
CA SER A 16 3.90 0.97 3.99
C SER A 16 4.64 2.18 3.44
N TRP A 17 3.91 3.07 2.76
CA TRP A 17 4.47 4.27 2.13
C TRP A 17 3.73 5.49 2.64
N VAL A 18 4.43 6.46 3.20
CA VAL A 18 3.84 7.71 3.70
C VAL A 18 4.11 8.85 2.73
N CYS A 19 3.07 9.61 2.42
CA CYS A 19 3.18 10.87 1.72
C CYS A 19 3.82 11.91 2.64
N LEU A 20 4.95 12.49 2.24
CA LEU A 20 5.65 13.52 3.01
C LEU A 20 4.89 14.85 3.08
N ILE A 21 3.92 15.08 2.18
CA ILE A 21 3.18 16.34 2.07
C ILE A 21 1.98 16.38 3.02
N CYS A 22 1.23 15.28 3.09
CA CYS A 22 -0.01 15.22 3.89
C CYS A 22 -0.01 14.16 4.99
N GLY A 23 0.98 13.25 5.02
CA GLY A 23 1.05 12.17 6.00
C GLY A 23 0.14 10.96 5.71
N TRP A 24 -0.50 10.90 4.54
CA TRP A 24 -1.31 9.74 4.15
C TRP A 24 -0.45 8.50 3.95
N ILE A 25 -0.94 7.33 4.40
CA ILE A 25 -0.20 6.07 4.34
C ILE A 25 -0.88 5.12 3.34
N TYR A 26 -0.11 4.68 2.35
CA TYR A 26 -0.45 3.57 1.47
C TYR A 26 0.12 2.27 2.05
N ASN A 27 -0.72 1.29 2.33
CA ASN A 27 -0.30 -0.04 2.74
C ASN A 27 -0.40 -0.99 1.54
N GLU A 28 0.72 -1.59 1.11
CA GLU A 28 0.73 -2.53 -0.02
C GLU A 28 -0.17 -3.76 0.23
N ALA A 29 -0.32 -4.20 1.48
CA ALA A 29 -1.19 -5.33 1.82
C ALA A 29 -2.67 -5.00 1.59
N GLU A 30 -3.07 -3.77 1.89
CA GLU A 30 -4.45 -3.30 1.78
C GLU A 30 -4.76 -2.77 0.37
N GLY A 31 -3.76 -2.24 -0.33
CA GLY A 31 -3.94 -1.53 -1.58
C GLY A 31 -4.80 -0.28 -1.41
N LEU A 32 -5.51 0.10 -2.48
CA LEU A 32 -6.50 1.17 -2.47
C LEU A 32 -7.66 0.82 -3.42
N PRO A 33 -8.54 -0.12 -3.03
CA PRO A 33 -9.57 -0.67 -3.92
C PRO A 33 -10.58 0.37 -4.39
N ASP A 34 -10.83 1.43 -3.59
CA ASP A 34 -11.70 2.55 -3.96
C ASP A 34 -11.20 3.31 -5.20
N GLU A 35 -9.88 3.36 -5.41
CA GLU A 35 -9.25 3.97 -6.60
C GLU A 35 -8.84 2.93 -7.65
N GLY A 36 -9.23 1.66 -7.47
CA GLY A 36 -8.91 0.57 -8.40
C GLY A 36 -7.53 -0.06 -8.21
N ILE A 37 -6.85 0.21 -7.09
CA ILE A 37 -5.58 -0.44 -6.72
C ILE A 37 -5.91 -1.63 -5.82
N ALA A 38 -5.73 -2.85 -6.32
CA ALA A 38 -6.08 -4.05 -5.56
C ALA A 38 -5.19 -4.23 -4.31
N ALA A 39 -5.73 -4.90 -3.29
CA ALA A 39 -4.94 -5.37 -2.14
C ALA A 39 -3.76 -6.25 -2.59
N GLY A 40 -2.59 -6.05 -1.99
CA GLY A 40 -1.34 -6.71 -2.38
C GLY A 40 -0.57 -6.01 -3.51
N THR A 41 -1.08 -4.91 -4.07
CA THR A 41 -0.36 -4.15 -5.10
C THR A 41 0.85 -3.46 -4.49
N ARG A 42 2.06 -3.72 -5.03
CA ARG A 42 3.25 -3.01 -4.59
C ARG A 42 3.18 -1.55 -5.00
N PHE A 43 3.75 -0.66 -4.20
CA PHE A 43 3.80 0.76 -4.56
C PHE A 43 4.57 0.97 -5.86
N ALA A 44 5.56 0.14 -6.15
CA ALA A 44 6.29 0.14 -7.42
C ALA A 44 5.38 -0.15 -8.64
N ASP A 45 4.37 -1.01 -8.49
CA ASP A 45 3.46 -1.42 -9.56
C ASP A 45 2.36 -0.39 -9.85
N ILE A 46 2.13 0.58 -8.95
CA ILE A 46 1.17 1.66 -9.17
C ILE A 46 1.64 2.51 -10.37
N PRO A 47 0.75 2.89 -11.31
CA PRO A 47 1.12 3.75 -12.43
C PRO A 47 1.82 5.04 -12.00
N HIS A 48 2.82 5.50 -12.76
CA HIS A 48 3.52 6.76 -12.48
C HIS A 48 2.61 8.00 -12.44
N GLY A 49 1.47 7.94 -13.15
CA GLY A 49 0.48 9.02 -13.16
C GLY A 49 -0.48 9.02 -11.97
N TRP A 50 -0.43 8.02 -11.09
CA TRP A 50 -1.22 8.03 -9.86
C TRP A 50 -0.76 9.15 -8.93
N ARG A 51 -1.73 9.75 -8.23
CA ARG A 51 -1.54 10.88 -7.34
C ARG A 51 -2.13 10.55 -5.98
N CYS A 52 -1.56 11.15 -4.93
CA CYS A 52 -2.07 10.98 -3.58
C CYS A 52 -3.54 11.41 -3.49
N PRO A 53 -4.46 10.57 -2.98
CA PRO A 53 -5.89 10.89 -2.92
C PRO A 53 -6.22 12.07 -2.00
N LEU A 54 -5.32 12.45 -1.09
CA LEU A 54 -5.54 13.56 -0.17
C LEU A 54 -4.97 14.90 -0.64
N CYS A 55 -3.87 14.90 -1.40
CA CYS A 55 -3.14 16.14 -1.72
C CYS A 55 -2.67 16.25 -3.18
N ASP A 56 -3.01 15.28 -4.03
CA ASP A 56 -2.77 15.27 -5.48
C ASP A 56 -1.28 15.32 -5.92
N VAL A 57 -0.35 15.11 -4.99
CA VAL A 57 1.08 15.02 -5.30
C VAL A 57 1.46 13.65 -5.86
N GLY A 58 2.61 13.59 -6.54
CA GLY A 58 3.08 12.39 -7.21
C GLY A 58 3.65 11.33 -6.27
N LYS A 59 3.96 10.16 -6.82
CA LYS A 59 4.64 9.05 -6.09
C LYS A 59 6.04 9.42 -5.59
N GLU A 60 6.66 10.45 -6.16
CA GLU A 60 7.99 10.93 -5.77
C GLU A 60 8.03 11.52 -4.35
N ASP A 61 6.89 11.99 -3.85
CA ASP A 61 6.74 12.56 -2.51
C ASP A 61 6.43 11.49 -1.44
N PHE A 62 6.53 10.20 -1.78
CA PHE A 62 6.29 9.09 -0.86
C PHE A 62 7.59 8.42 -0.42
N VAL A 63 7.66 8.07 0.86
CA VAL A 63 8.78 7.30 1.43
C VAL A 63 8.28 6.04 2.12
N VAL A 64 9.11 4.99 2.10
CA VAL A 64 8.83 3.76 2.86
C VAL A 64 8.87 4.05 4.36
N VAL A 65 7.89 3.50 5.08
CA VAL A 65 7.84 3.49 6.53
C VAL A 65 8.04 2.06 7.01
N GLU A 66 9.08 1.87 7.81
CA GLU A 66 9.33 0.64 8.54
C GLU A 66 8.97 0.92 10.01
N PHE A 67 8.13 0.07 10.60
CA PHE A 67 7.71 0.16 12.01
C PHE A 67 8.45 -0.85 12.88
#